data_AF-A0A8X7U1Y4-F1
#
_entry.id   AF-A0A8X7U1Y4-F1
#
_cell.length_a   1.000
_cell.length_b   1.000
_cell.length_c   1.000
_cell.angle_alpha   90.00
_cell.angle_beta   90.00
_cell.angle_gamma   90.00
#
_symmetry.space_group_name_H-M   'P 1'
#
loop_
_entity.id
_entity.type
_entity.pdbx_description
1 polymer ?
#
loop_
_entity_poly.entity_id
_entity_poly.type
_entity_poly.pdbx_seq_one_letter_code
_entity_poly.pdbx_strand_id
1 'polypeptide(L)'
;MASSSSSPSPSPSPTAMKEGDYYPNWAELPPELTSSILHRLGAIEIVETARRVCRSWRRVCKDPSMWRKIDMRNLGDHGDMYYEKLCRHAVDLSQGELVEIDIWHFGSDSLLSYVADSSSNLRSLKVAQCHEITSEGLIEAAAKLPFLEELEVSYCSLSEESLKVIGQSCPNLKTLKKNCVGYRRPRDECDDVALAIAETMPGLRHLQLFGDRLTDAGLNAILDGCPNLEHLDLRQCFNVDLVGDLEKRCLERVRVVRRPNDSVHDYPFDATVNDVSSSDDGDPYGLSDVDILSEDEFYYDDLSEYASDNSDFDPYEYYY
;
A
#
# COMPACT_ATOMS: atom_id res chain seq x y z
N MET A 1 -93.32 16.55 -14.00
CA MET A 1 -92.74 16.53 -15.37
C MET A 1 -91.69 17.63 -15.40
N ALA A 2 -90.40 17.43 -15.64
CA ALA A 2 -89.60 16.26 -15.97
C ALA A 2 -88.26 16.41 -15.22
N SER A 3 -87.70 15.29 -14.76
CA SER A 3 -86.41 15.23 -14.08
C SER A 3 -85.30 15.36 -15.13
N SER A 4 -84.54 16.46 -15.10
CA SER A 4 -83.38 16.67 -15.97
C SER A 4 -82.12 16.16 -15.27
N SER A 5 -81.68 14.98 -15.67
CA SER A 5 -80.41 14.37 -15.26
C SER A 5 -79.22 15.16 -15.83
N SER A 6 -78.48 15.86 -14.98
CA SER A 6 -77.20 16.48 -15.32
C SER A 6 -76.08 15.45 -15.20
N SER A 7 -75.49 15.06 -16.33
CA SER A 7 -74.31 14.21 -16.41
C SER A 7 -73.09 14.87 -15.75
N PRO A 8 -72.23 14.12 -15.03
CA PRO A 8 -71.00 14.68 -14.48
C PRO A 8 -69.99 14.97 -15.60
N SER A 9 -69.36 16.13 -15.52
CA SER A 9 -68.25 16.58 -16.35
C SER A 9 -67.07 15.60 -16.28
N PRO A 10 -66.34 15.37 -17.39
CA PRO A 10 -65.21 14.44 -17.39
C PRO A 10 -64.10 14.97 -16.47
N SER A 11 -63.65 14.11 -15.56
CA SER A 11 -62.44 14.32 -14.76
C SER A 11 -61.25 14.60 -15.69
N PRO A 12 -60.34 15.53 -15.36
CA PRO A 12 -59.15 15.75 -16.15
C PRO A 12 -58.35 14.44 -16.19
N SER A 13 -58.06 13.96 -17.40
CA SER A 13 -57.14 12.85 -17.63
C SER A 13 -55.82 13.14 -16.89
N PRO A 14 -55.18 12.12 -16.28
CA PRO A 14 -53.87 12.33 -15.67
C PRO A 14 -52.94 12.80 -16.79
N THR A 15 -52.39 14.00 -16.63
CA THR A 15 -51.28 14.48 -17.46
C THR A 15 -50.23 13.38 -17.46
N ALA A 16 -50.02 12.75 -18.61
CA ALA A 16 -48.90 11.88 -18.83
C ALA A 16 -47.63 12.72 -18.59
N MET A 17 -47.00 12.52 -17.43
CA MET A 17 -45.71 13.13 -17.13
C MET A 17 -44.68 12.41 -18.00
N LYS A 18 -43.92 13.21 -18.75
CA LYS A 18 -42.93 12.76 -19.73
C LYS A 18 -41.88 11.88 -19.07
N GLU A 19 -41.58 10.73 -19.67
CA GLU A 19 -40.30 10.05 -19.50
C GLU A 19 -39.20 10.99 -19.99
N GLY A 20 -38.54 11.65 -19.05
CA GLY A 20 -37.45 12.59 -19.30
C GLY A 20 -36.72 12.83 -17.99
N ASP A 21 -35.59 12.14 -17.84
CA ASP A 21 -34.45 12.50 -16.99
C ASP A 21 -34.69 12.54 -15.47
N TYR A 22 -35.03 11.40 -14.88
CA TYR A 22 -34.71 11.14 -13.46
C TYR A 22 -33.23 10.74 -13.33
N TYR A 23 -32.31 11.68 -13.60
CA TYR A 23 -30.93 11.51 -13.13
C TYR A 23 -30.88 11.92 -11.66
N PRO A 24 -30.50 11.03 -10.73
CA PRO A 24 -30.34 11.39 -9.32
C PRO A 24 -29.36 12.56 -9.20
N ASN A 25 -29.72 13.58 -8.40
CA ASN A 25 -28.79 14.67 -8.11
C ASN A 25 -27.70 14.20 -7.13
N TRP A 26 -26.66 13.59 -7.69
CA TRP A 26 -25.52 13.05 -6.93
C TRP A 26 -24.75 14.13 -6.14
N ALA A 27 -24.93 15.41 -6.47
CA ALA A 27 -24.30 16.53 -5.75
C ALA A 27 -24.96 16.82 -4.39
N GLU A 28 -26.20 16.38 -4.18
CA GLU A 28 -26.98 16.60 -2.96
C GLU A 28 -27.06 15.35 -2.06
N LEU A 29 -26.21 14.36 -2.31
CA LEU A 29 -26.09 13.23 -1.40
C LEU A 29 -25.73 13.70 0.03
N PRO A 30 -26.33 13.07 1.06
CA PRO A 30 -25.88 13.23 2.44
C PRO A 30 -24.37 13.00 2.57
N PRO A 31 -23.67 13.75 3.43
CA PRO A 31 -22.22 13.60 3.65
C PRO A 31 -21.81 12.17 4.01
N GLU A 32 -22.66 11.44 4.73
CA GLU A 32 -22.40 10.07 5.19
C GLU A 32 -22.42 9.08 4.03
N LEU A 33 -23.37 9.24 3.10
CA LEU A 33 -23.44 8.42 1.88
C LEU A 33 -22.30 8.78 0.92
N THR A 34 -21.99 10.07 0.81
CA THR A 34 -20.85 10.54 0.01
C THR A 34 -19.54 9.96 0.54
N SER A 35 -19.30 10.02 1.87
CA SER A 35 -18.14 9.41 2.53
C SER A 35 -18.09 7.90 2.27
N SER A 36 -19.21 7.19 2.38
CA SER A 36 -19.26 5.75 2.11
C SER A 36 -18.91 5.37 0.67
N ILE A 37 -19.29 6.21 -0.31
CA ILE A 37 -18.89 6.04 -1.71
C ILE A 37 -17.40 6.32 -1.88
N LEU A 38 -16.92 7.45 -1.34
CA LEU A 38 -15.54 7.88 -1.47
C LEU A 38 -14.55 6.95 -0.78
N HIS A 39 -14.92 6.30 0.33
CA HIS A 39 -14.10 5.28 0.98
C HIS A 39 -13.86 4.02 0.14
N ARG A 40 -14.53 3.88 -1.01
CA ARG A 40 -14.27 2.80 -1.97
C ARG A 40 -13.22 3.19 -3.03
N LEU A 41 -12.80 4.45 -3.05
CA LEU A 41 -11.73 4.95 -3.89
C LEU A 41 -10.40 4.89 -3.13
N GLY A 42 -9.28 4.77 -3.84
CA GLY A 42 -7.95 4.93 -3.26
C GLY A 42 -7.64 6.39 -2.95
N ALA A 43 -6.56 6.63 -2.20
CA ALA A 43 -6.17 7.99 -1.83
C ALA A 43 -5.83 8.83 -3.06
N ILE A 44 -5.22 8.22 -4.08
CA ILE A 44 -4.86 8.87 -5.35
C ILE A 44 -6.13 9.40 -6.04
N GLU A 45 -7.15 8.56 -6.26
CA GLU A 45 -8.37 8.99 -6.93
C GLU A 45 -9.13 10.05 -6.10
N ILE A 46 -9.09 9.97 -4.77
CA ILE A 46 -9.71 10.98 -3.92
C ILE A 46 -9.02 12.33 -4.10
N VAL A 47 -7.68 12.37 -4.04
CA VAL A 47 -6.91 13.62 -4.18
C VAL A 47 -7.08 14.20 -5.58
N GLU A 48 -6.96 13.38 -6.62
CA GLU A 48 -6.93 13.84 -8.01
C GLU A 48 -8.31 14.13 -8.57
N THR A 49 -9.32 13.30 -8.29
CA THR A 49 -10.60 13.33 -9.01
C THR A 49 -11.75 13.76 -8.11
N ALA A 50 -12.01 13.06 -7.01
CA ALA A 50 -13.21 13.23 -6.20
C ALA A 50 -13.37 14.67 -5.68
N ARG A 51 -12.26 15.28 -5.28
CA ARG A 51 -12.22 16.66 -4.76
C ARG A 51 -12.49 17.73 -5.82
N ARG A 52 -12.42 17.37 -7.09
CA ARG A 52 -12.68 18.23 -8.25
C ARG A 52 -14.12 18.14 -8.76
N VAL A 53 -14.87 17.11 -8.35
CA VAL A 53 -16.25 16.88 -8.81
C VAL A 53 -17.20 18.00 -8.39
N CYS A 54 -17.34 18.26 -7.09
CA CYS A 54 -18.21 19.31 -6.58
C CYS A 54 -17.79 19.81 -5.19
N ARG A 55 -18.39 20.92 -4.73
CA ARG A 55 -18.09 21.51 -3.41
C ARG A 55 -18.45 20.58 -2.25
N SER A 56 -19.52 19.80 -2.39
CA SER A 56 -19.96 18.85 -1.35
C SER A 56 -18.92 17.75 -1.15
N TRP A 57 -18.49 17.10 -2.23
CA TRP A 57 -17.46 16.05 -2.20
C TRP A 57 -16.14 16.59 -1.68
N ARG A 58 -15.71 17.78 -2.17
CA ARG A 58 -14.52 18.46 -1.66
C ARG A 58 -14.58 18.69 -0.15
N ARG A 59 -15.75 19.02 0.41
CA ARG A 59 -15.92 19.22 1.85
C ARG A 59 -15.77 17.91 2.61
N VAL A 60 -16.37 16.83 2.12
CA VAL A 60 -16.23 15.49 2.72
C VAL A 60 -14.77 15.03 2.70
N CYS A 61 -14.06 15.21 1.58
CA CYS A 61 -12.65 14.84 1.47
C CYS A 61 -11.70 15.69 2.34
N LYS A 62 -12.17 16.77 2.98
CA LYS A 62 -11.37 17.53 3.95
C LYS A 62 -11.53 17.01 5.38
N ASP A 63 -12.47 16.08 5.61
CA ASP A 63 -12.66 15.46 6.91
C ASP A 63 -11.49 14.50 7.22
N PRO A 64 -10.76 14.68 8.33
CA PRO A 64 -9.66 13.79 8.73
C PRO A 64 -10.07 12.32 8.84
N SER A 65 -11.34 12.04 9.15
CA SER A 65 -11.83 10.66 9.27
C SER A 65 -11.71 9.87 7.96
N MET A 66 -11.71 10.57 6.81
CA MET A 66 -11.52 9.97 5.49
C MET A 66 -10.09 9.44 5.29
N TRP A 67 -9.11 9.98 6.01
CA TRP A 67 -7.68 9.76 5.81
C TRP A 67 -7.02 8.97 6.94
N ARG A 68 -7.82 8.28 7.76
CA ARG A 68 -7.30 7.33 8.75
C ARG A 68 -6.61 6.12 8.12
N LYS A 69 -6.96 5.82 6.88
CA LYS A 69 -6.36 4.77 6.06
C LYS A 69 -6.01 5.38 4.71
N ILE A 70 -4.74 5.33 4.34
CA ILE A 70 -4.21 5.89 3.10
C ILE A 70 -3.66 4.74 2.26
N ASP A 71 -4.29 4.49 1.12
CA ASP A 71 -3.84 3.51 0.13
C ASP A 71 -3.29 4.24 -1.10
N MET A 72 -1.96 4.25 -1.24
CA MET A 72 -1.22 4.89 -2.34
C MET A 72 -0.64 3.86 -3.32
N ARG A 73 -1.17 2.63 -3.34
CA ARG A 73 -0.74 1.62 -4.30
C ARG A 73 -0.98 2.11 -5.73
N ASN A 74 0.02 1.95 -6.57
CA ASN A 74 0.00 2.34 -7.97
C ASN A 74 0.83 1.34 -8.79
N LEU A 75 0.91 1.51 -10.11
CA LEU A 75 1.66 0.61 -11.00
C LEU A 75 3.08 1.10 -11.31
N GLY A 76 3.53 2.21 -10.71
CA GLY A 76 4.79 2.88 -11.04
C GLY A 76 4.74 3.74 -12.30
N ASP A 77 3.54 4.05 -12.82
CA ASP A 77 3.37 4.71 -14.13
C ASP A 77 3.84 6.18 -14.18
N HIS A 78 3.97 6.84 -13.03
CA HIS A 78 4.40 8.23 -12.90
C HIS A 78 5.64 8.31 -12.00
N GLY A 79 6.45 9.36 -12.16
CA GLY A 79 7.69 9.49 -11.37
C GLY A 79 7.45 9.72 -9.88
N ASP A 80 8.33 9.18 -9.05
CA ASP A 80 8.25 9.14 -7.57
C ASP A 80 7.90 10.47 -6.93
N MET A 81 8.51 11.57 -7.38
CA MET A 81 8.27 12.91 -6.85
C MET A 81 6.79 13.34 -6.93
N TYR A 82 6.04 12.86 -7.93
CA TYR A 82 4.61 13.13 -8.06
C TYR A 82 3.82 12.44 -6.94
N TYR A 83 4.03 11.14 -6.77
CA TYR A 83 3.32 10.36 -5.75
C TYR A 83 3.75 10.74 -4.34
N GLU A 84 5.00 11.13 -4.11
CA GLU A 84 5.43 11.68 -2.82
C GLU A 84 4.63 12.92 -2.42
N LYS A 85 4.43 13.86 -3.36
CA LYS A 85 3.65 15.08 -3.10
C LYS A 85 2.19 14.76 -2.80
N LEU A 86 1.60 13.82 -3.54
CA LEU A 86 0.23 13.35 -3.27
C LEU A 86 0.13 12.67 -1.90
N CYS A 87 1.12 11.85 -1.55
CA CYS A 87 1.18 11.14 -0.27
C CYS A 87 1.28 12.13 0.89
N ARG A 88 2.19 13.11 0.83
CA ARG A 88 2.30 14.17 1.84
C ARG A 88 0.99 14.92 2.01
N HIS A 89 0.33 15.28 0.91
CA HIS A 89 -0.97 15.94 0.98
C HIS A 89 -2.07 15.07 1.60
N ALA A 90 -2.08 13.77 1.32
CA ALA A 90 -3.00 12.82 1.96
C ALA A 90 -2.74 12.71 3.47
N VAL A 91 -1.46 12.67 3.87
CA VAL A 91 -1.03 12.67 5.27
C VAL A 91 -1.46 13.96 5.97
N ASP A 92 -1.31 15.12 5.33
CA ASP A 92 -1.72 16.41 5.90
C ASP A 92 -3.23 16.46 6.17
N LEU A 93 -4.02 15.86 5.29
CA LEU A 93 -5.47 15.77 5.45
C LEU A 93 -5.88 14.87 6.62
N SER A 94 -5.03 13.94 7.04
CA SER A 94 -5.28 13.09 8.20
C SER A 94 -5.19 13.84 9.53
N GLN A 95 -4.55 15.01 9.57
CA GLN A 95 -4.38 15.83 10.77
C GLN A 95 -3.85 15.04 12.00
N GLY A 96 -3.00 14.04 11.74
CA GLY A 96 -2.41 13.17 12.78
C GLY A 96 -3.28 12.00 13.25
N GLU A 97 -4.44 11.78 12.61
CA GLU A 97 -5.33 10.64 12.86
C GLU A 97 -5.04 9.40 11.99
N LEU A 98 -3.98 9.45 11.18
CA LEU A 98 -3.56 8.34 10.32
C LEU A 98 -3.24 7.09 11.14
N VAL A 99 -3.78 5.95 10.71
CA VAL A 99 -3.64 4.64 11.37
C VAL A 99 -3.01 3.60 10.46
N GLU A 100 -3.28 3.65 9.16
CA GLU A 100 -2.76 2.71 8.18
C GLU A 100 -2.32 3.45 6.93
N ILE A 101 -1.13 3.14 6.42
CA ILE A 101 -0.63 3.66 5.16
C ILE A 101 0.05 2.56 4.33
N ASP A 102 -0.26 2.56 3.04
CA ASP A 102 0.26 1.62 2.06
C ASP A 102 0.90 2.38 0.88
N ILE A 103 2.20 2.18 0.64
CA ILE A 103 3.03 2.92 -0.32
C ILE A 103 3.75 1.91 -1.22
N TRP A 104 3.43 1.88 -2.52
CA TRP A 104 4.06 0.97 -3.48
C TRP A 104 4.76 1.74 -4.60
N HIS A 105 5.89 1.22 -5.08
CA HIS A 105 6.67 1.74 -6.22
C HIS A 105 7.34 3.12 -6.08
N PHE A 106 7.05 3.87 -5.03
CA PHE A 106 7.68 5.17 -4.76
C PHE A 106 8.01 5.35 -3.29
N GLY A 107 8.81 6.36 -2.98
CA GLY A 107 9.01 6.87 -1.63
C GLY A 107 10.45 6.83 -1.20
N SER A 108 10.80 7.78 -0.35
CA SER A 108 12.15 7.99 0.19
C SER A 108 12.15 7.98 1.72
N ASP A 109 13.35 7.93 2.30
CA ASP A 109 13.55 8.13 3.74
C ASP A 109 12.94 9.45 4.23
N SER A 110 12.97 10.51 3.39
CA SER A 110 12.33 11.78 3.71
C SER A 110 10.80 11.67 3.81
N LEU A 111 10.17 10.89 2.93
CA LEU A 111 8.74 10.63 3.00
C LEU A 111 8.39 9.81 4.24
N LEU A 112 9.14 8.75 4.53
CA LEU A 112 8.93 7.93 5.73
C LEU A 112 9.05 8.75 7.02
N SER A 113 10.10 9.57 7.12
CA SER A 113 10.31 10.44 8.28
C SER A 113 9.16 11.43 8.44
N TYR A 114 8.65 12.00 7.34
CA TYR A 114 7.48 12.89 7.35
C TYR A 114 6.20 12.20 7.82
N VAL A 115 5.91 11.00 7.32
CA VAL A 115 4.76 10.19 7.75
C VAL A 115 4.86 9.91 9.24
N ALA A 116 6.03 9.49 9.71
CA ALA A 116 6.26 9.14 11.10
C ALA A 116 6.17 10.36 12.05
N ASP A 117 6.68 11.52 11.63
CA ASP A 117 6.58 12.78 12.40
C ASP A 117 5.14 13.29 12.48
N SER A 118 4.37 13.11 11.41
CA SER A 118 2.99 13.61 11.33
C SER A 118 1.99 12.68 12.04
N SER A 119 2.32 11.39 12.19
CA SER A 119 1.35 10.33 12.51
C SER A 119 1.84 9.33 13.55
N SER A 120 2.07 9.79 14.78
CA SER A 120 2.53 8.93 15.89
C SER A 120 1.56 7.82 16.31
N ASN A 121 0.29 7.88 15.86
CA ASN A 121 -0.73 6.86 16.10
C ASN A 121 -0.76 5.72 15.05
N LEU A 122 0.17 5.71 14.09
CA LEU A 122 0.21 4.72 13.02
C LEU A 122 0.31 3.30 13.60
N ARG A 123 -0.54 2.40 13.10
CA ARG A 123 -0.60 0.99 13.49
C ARG A 123 -0.19 0.05 12.36
N SER A 124 -0.29 0.48 11.10
CA SER A 124 0.07 -0.34 9.94
C SER A 124 0.86 0.50 8.95
N LEU A 125 2.08 0.06 8.65
CA LEU A 125 2.97 0.64 7.64
C LEU A 125 3.32 -0.43 6.62
N LYS A 126 2.94 -0.22 5.37
CA LYS A 126 3.23 -1.12 4.27
C LYS A 126 4.00 -0.38 3.20
N VAL A 127 5.20 -0.88 2.90
CA VAL A 127 6.06 -0.38 1.83
C VAL A 127 6.43 -1.53 0.91
N ALA A 128 6.21 -1.36 -0.39
CA ALA A 128 6.54 -2.39 -1.36
C ALA A 128 7.17 -1.82 -2.63
N GLN A 129 8.25 -2.45 -3.12
CA GLN A 129 8.97 -2.01 -4.32
C GLN A 129 9.41 -0.54 -4.25
N CYS A 130 9.76 -0.07 -3.04
CA CYS A 130 10.24 1.28 -2.78
C CYS A 130 11.78 1.27 -2.75
N HIS A 131 12.42 1.52 -3.90
CA HIS A 131 13.87 1.34 -4.03
C HIS A 131 14.71 2.44 -3.35
N GLU A 132 14.14 3.64 -3.15
CA GLU A 132 14.82 4.75 -2.49
C GLU A 132 14.69 4.74 -0.95
N ILE A 133 13.92 3.80 -0.39
CA ILE A 133 13.83 3.61 1.06
C ILE A 133 15.01 2.76 1.53
N THR A 134 15.77 3.28 2.48
CA THR A 134 16.92 2.59 3.07
C THR A 134 16.58 1.93 4.39
N SER A 135 17.42 0.97 4.78
CA SER A 135 17.46 0.40 6.12
C SER A 135 17.46 1.46 7.23
N GLU A 136 18.22 2.55 7.07
CA GLU A 136 18.34 3.61 8.09
C GLU A 136 17.04 4.42 8.17
N GLY A 137 16.46 4.81 7.04
CA GLY A 137 15.17 5.52 7.02
C GLY A 137 14.04 4.73 7.66
N LEU A 138 14.01 3.40 7.47
CA LEU A 138 13.05 2.52 8.15
C LEU A 138 13.29 2.45 9.66
N ILE A 139 14.54 2.40 10.12
CA ILE A 139 14.88 2.45 11.55
C ILE A 139 14.40 3.77 12.16
N GLU A 140 14.75 4.89 11.53
CA GLU A 140 14.37 6.23 12.02
C GLU A 140 12.85 6.41 12.09
N ALA A 141 12.13 5.93 11.08
CA ALA A 141 10.67 5.96 11.07
C ALA A 141 10.09 5.05 12.16
N ALA A 142 10.55 3.80 12.29
CA ALA A 142 10.06 2.86 13.29
C ALA A 142 10.25 3.37 14.72
N ALA A 143 11.36 4.06 15.01
CA ALA A 143 11.63 4.66 16.31
C ALA A 143 10.59 5.71 16.73
N LYS A 144 9.89 6.32 15.77
CA LYS A 144 8.83 7.32 15.98
C LYS A 144 7.42 6.71 16.01
N LEU A 145 7.29 5.39 15.81
CA LEU A 145 6.02 4.67 15.65
C LEU A 145 5.81 3.60 16.74
N PRO A 146 5.64 3.99 18.02
CA PRO A 146 5.59 3.04 19.14
C PRO A 146 4.33 2.15 19.18
N PHE A 147 3.29 2.51 18.42
CA PHE A 147 2.03 1.77 18.34
C PHE A 147 1.91 0.89 17.10
N LEU A 148 2.99 0.72 16.34
CA LEU A 148 2.98 -0.11 15.14
C LEU A 148 2.64 -1.56 15.49
N GLU A 149 1.62 -2.10 14.82
CA GLU A 149 1.12 -3.47 14.97
C GLU A 149 1.37 -4.32 13.72
N GLU A 150 1.45 -3.69 12.55
CA GLU A 150 1.72 -4.33 11.27
C GLU A 150 2.81 -3.58 10.52
N LEU A 151 3.82 -4.33 10.07
CA LEU A 151 4.87 -3.86 9.20
C LEU A 151 4.98 -4.79 8.00
N GLU A 152 4.86 -4.24 6.80
CA GLU A 152 5.16 -4.93 5.54
C GLU A 152 6.28 -4.20 4.83
N VAL A 153 7.37 -4.92 4.53
CA VAL A 153 8.50 -4.45 3.74
C VAL A 153 8.75 -5.49 2.65
N SER A 154 8.19 -5.26 1.47
CA SER A 154 8.18 -6.22 0.36
C SER A 154 9.02 -5.71 -0.80
N TYR A 155 10.02 -6.47 -1.26
CA TYR A 155 10.90 -6.07 -2.38
C TYR A 155 11.61 -4.72 -2.17
N CYS A 156 11.93 -4.40 -0.92
CA CYS A 156 12.76 -3.26 -0.54
C CYS A 156 14.06 -3.78 0.10
N SER A 157 15.07 -2.91 0.19
CA SER A 157 16.30 -3.23 0.91
C SER A 157 16.07 -3.13 2.42
N LEU A 158 16.17 -4.25 3.14
CA LEU A 158 16.10 -4.29 4.60
C LEU A 158 17.05 -5.35 5.13
N SER A 159 18.09 -4.92 5.85
CA SER A 159 19.04 -5.83 6.50
C SER A 159 18.46 -6.44 7.79
N GLU A 160 19.06 -7.55 8.20
CA GLU A 160 18.81 -8.26 9.44
C GLU A 160 19.06 -7.39 10.68
N GLU A 161 20.09 -6.56 10.69
CA GLU A 161 20.37 -5.64 11.81
C GLU A 161 19.29 -4.58 11.91
N SER A 162 18.86 -4.03 10.77
CA SER A 162 17.76 -3.06 10.75
C SER A 162 16.47 -3.69 11.25
N LEU A 163 16.15 -4.91 10.82
CA LEU A 163 14.97 -5.62 11.29
C LEU A 163 15.02 -5.87 12.82
N LYS A 164 16.19 -6.19 13.36
CA LYS A 164 16.41 -6.35 14.80
C LYS A 164 16.14 -5.06 15.56
N VAL A 165 16.64 -3.92 15.08
CA VAL A 165 16.42 -2.60 15.70
C VAL A 165 14.94 -2.20 15.62
N ILE A 166 14.28 -2.46 14.48
CA ILE A 166 12.85 -2.22 14.31
C ILE A 166 12.04 -3.07 15.28
N GLY A 167 12.35 -4.36 15.44
CA GLY A 167 11.68 -5.24 16.40
C GLY A 167 11.78 -4.75 17.84
N GLN A 168 12.91 -4.16 18.22
CA GLN A 168 13.10 -3.53 19.55
C GLN A 168 12.32 -2.23 19.70
N SER A 169 12.15 -1.47 18.61
CA SER A 169 11.46 -0.18 18.60
C SER A 169 9.94 -0.31 18.58
N CYS A 170 9.41 -1.40 18.03
CA CYS A 170 7.98 -1.64 17.85
C CYS A 170 7.49 -2.86 18.68
N PRO A 171 7.36 -2.75 20.02
CA PRO A 171 7.03 -3.88 20.89
C PRO A 171 5.61 -4.44 20.72
N ASN A 172 4.74 -3.70 20.02
CA ASN A 172 3.34 -4.09 19.75
C ASN A 172 3.17 -4.81 18.41
N LEU A 173 4.26 -5.12 17.69
CA LEU A 173 4.21 -5.73 16.38
C LEU A 173 3.59 -7.13 16.46
N LYS A 174 2.49 -7.32 15.72
CA LYS A 174 1.71 -8.57 15.62
C LYS A 174 1.83 -9.20 14.24
N THR A 175 2.02 -8.38 13.22
CA THR A 175 2.14 -8.80 11.83
C THR A 175 3.44 -8.28 11.25
N LEU A 176 4.27 -9.18 10.75
CA LEU A 176 5.44 -8.85 9.96
C LEU A 176 5.34 -9.56 8.61
N LYS A 177 5.51 -8.82 7.53
CA LYS A 177 5.74 -9.38 6.20
C LYS A 177 7.04 -8.81 5.64
N LYS A 178 8.00 -9.69 5.38
CA LYS A 178 9.24 -9.35 4.70
C LYS A 178 9.35 -10.26 3.49
N ASN A 179 9.05 -9.73 2.32
CA ASN A 179 9.02 -10.51 1.09
C ASN A 179 10.18 -10.11 0.19
N CYS A 180 10.78 -11.10 -0.47
CA CYS A 180 11.82 -10.88 -1.45
C CYS A 180 11.65 -11.84 -2.63
N VAL A 181 12.50 -11.67 -3.64
CA VAL A 181 12.53 -12.55 -4.81
C VAL A 181 12.93 -13.96 -4.38
N GLY A 182 12.12 -14.96 -4.74
CA GLY A 182 12.41 -16.36 -4.50
C GLY A 182 13.41 -16.93 -5.51
N TYR A 183 14.36 -17.72 -5.03
CA TYR A 183 15.38 -18.37 -5.85
C TYR A 183 15.22 -19.89 -5.78
N ARG A 184 15.00 -20.56 -6.92
CA ARG A 184 14.77 -22.02 -6.93
C ARG A 184 15.95 -22.81 -6.35
N ARG A 185 17.15 -22.27 -6.50
CA ARG A 185 18.40 -22.81 -5.95
C ARG A 185 19.17 -21.68 -5.28
N PRO A 186 18.82 -21.31 -4.05
CA PRO A 186 19.56 -20.29 -3.31
C PRO A 186 21.02 -20.74 -3.19
N ARG A 187 21.98 -19.85 -3.46
CA ARG A 187 23.41 -20.19 -3.30
C ARG A 187 23.81 -20.31 -1.84
N ASP A 188 23.20 -19.49 -1.00
CA ASP A 188 23.52 -19.35 0.41
C ASP A 188 22.27 -19.53 1.28
N GLU A 189 22.41 -20.32 2.32
CA GLU A 189 21.49 -20.43 3.45
C GLU A 189 21.76 -19.27 4.42
N CYS A 190 20.72 -18.61 4.92
CA CYS A 190 20.88 -17.48 5.82
C CYS A 190 19.69 -17.42 6.79
N ASP A 191 19.99 -17.60 8.08
CA ASP A 191 19.00 -17.58 9.16
C ASP A 191 18.96 -16.24 9.91
N ASP A 192 19.75 -15.24 9.49
CA ASP A 192 19.96 -14.00 10.27
C ASP A 192 18.66 -13.20 10.45
N VAL A 193 17.83 -13.13 9.41
CA VAL A 193 16.48 -12.54 9.47
C VAL A 193 15.61 -13.30 10.46
N ALA A 194 15.64 -14.63 10.43
CA ALA A 194 14.85 -15.47 11.32
C ALA A 194 15.29 -15.31 12.79
N LEU A 195 16.60 -15.22 13.03
CA LEU A 195 17.19 -14.95 14.34
C LEU A 195 16.81 -13.56 14.86
N ALA A 196 16.90 -12.51 14.03
CA ALA A 196 16.50 -11.16 14.40
C ALA A 196 15.02 -11.10 14.86
N ILE A 197 14.14 -11.78 14.12
CA ILE A 197 12.71 -11.89 14.46
C ILE A 197 12.53 -12.63 15.78
N ALA A 198 13.15 -13.80 15.93
CA ALA A 198 13.05 -14.64 17.12
C ALA A 198 13.52 -13.92 18.39
N GLU A 199 14.56 -13.11 18.29
CA GLU A 199 15.14 -12.38 19.43
C GLU A 199 14.33 -11.17 19.87
N THR A 200 13.61 -10.51 18.94
CA THR A 200 13.07 -9.17 19.19
C THR A 200 11.55 -9.05 19.08
N MET A 201 10.87 -10.05 18.50
CA MET A 201 9.44 -9.94 18.18
C MET A 201 8.58 -11.08 18.79
N PRO A 202 8.60 -11.28 20.12
CA PRO A 202 7.87 -12.38 20.78
C PRO A 202 6.34 -12.24 20.72
N GLY A 203 5.84 -11.05 20.37
CA GLY A 203 4.42 -10.74 20.23
C GLY A 203 3.80 -11.13 18.88
N LEU A 204 4.60 -11.59 17.91
CA LEU A 204 4.11 -11.89 16.56
C LEU A 204 3.04 -12.97 16.55
N ARG A 205 2.04 -12.74 15.70
CA ARG A 205 0.91 -13.64 15.40
C ARG A 205 0.84 -14.00 13.93
N HIS A 206 1.29 -13.11 13.05
CA HIS A 206 1.33 -13.32 11.61
C HIS A 206 2.72 -13.01 11.07
N LEU A 207 3.36 -14.01 10.47
CA LEU A 207 4.66 -13.87 9.83
C LEU A 207 4.57 -14.37 8.39
N GLN A 208 5.04 -13.55 7.46
CA GLN A 208 5.22 -13.92 6.06
C GLN A 208 6.66 -13.59 5.64
N LEU A 209 7.40 -14.60 5.20
CA LEU A 209 8.79 -14.50 4.76
C LEU A 209 8.92 -14.98 3.30
N PHE A 210 8.07 -14.50 2.41
CA PHE A 210 8.02 -15.02 1.04
C PHE A 210 9.37 -14.88 0.33
N GLY A 211 9.87 -15.98 -0.22
CA GLY A 211 11.15 -16.01 -0.96
C GLY A 211 12.41 -15.89 -0.10
N ASP A 212 12.29 -15.90 1.23
CA ASP A 212 13.45 -15.78 2.13
C ASP A 212 14.34 -17.06 2.09
N ARG A 213 15.62 -16.91 2.47
CA ARG A 213 16.66 -17.95 2.35
C ARG A 213 16.87 -18.75 3.63
N LEU A 214 16.03 -18.56 4.64
CA LEU A 214 16.08 -19.30 5.90
C LEU A 214 16.01 -20.82 5.71
N THR A 215 16.58 -21.52 6.68
CA THR A 215 16.58 -22.98 6.79
C THR A 215 15.61 -23.45 7.86
N ASP A 216 15.53 -24.77 8.02
CA ASP A 216 14.85 -25.40 9.15
C ASP A 216 15.40 -24.93 10.53
N ALA A 217 16.66 -24.52 10.62
CA ALA A 217 17.24 -23.99 11.85
C ALA A 217 16.67 -22.59 12.18
N GLY A 218 16.63 -21.68 11.20
CA GLY A 218 15.98 -20.38 11.33
C GLY A 218 14.49 -20.51 11.65
N LEU A 219 13.79 -21.43 10.99
CA LEU A 219 12.38 -21.68 11.30
C LEU A 219 12.19 -22.20 12.74
N ASN A 220 13.04 -23.09 13.23
CA ASN A 220 13.00 -23.51 14.63
C ASN A 220 13.19 -22.32 15.59
N ALA A 221 14.16 -21.45 15.30
CA ALA A 221 14.39 -20.24 16.08
C ALA A 221 13.15 -19.33 16.14
N ILE A 222 12.48 -19.11 15.01
CA ILE A 222 11.21 -18.36 14.95
C ILE A 222 10.15 -19.02 15.85
N LEU A 223 9.99 -20.34 15.76
CA LEU A 223 9.02 -21.06 16.58
C LEU A 223 9.37 -20.95 18.07
N ASP A 224 10.65 -20.93 18.44
CA ASP A 224 11.08 -20.74 19.84
C ASP A 224 10.87 -19.30 20.32
N GLY A 225 11.18 -18.30 19.49
CA GLY A 225 11.10 -16.87 19.83
C GLY A 225 9.70 -16.27 19.76
N CYS A 226 8.82 -16.77 18.88
CA CYS A 226 7.47 -16.26 18.64
C CYS A 226 6.40 -17.25 19.12
N PRO A 227 6.11 -17.33 20.43
CA PRO A 227 5.23 -18.34 20.99
C PRO A 227 3.77 -18.23 20.56
N ASN A 228 3.31 -17.04 20.15
CA ASN A 228 1.92 -16.74 19.82
C ASN A 228 1.64 -16.78 18.30
N LEU A 229 2.54 -17.35 17.50
CA LEU A 229 2.41 -17.36 16.05
C LEU A 229 1.19 -18.18 15.61
N GLU A 230 0.25 -17.54 14.91
CA GLU A 230 -1.00 -18.15 14.43
C GLU A 230 -1.00 -18.36 12.91
N HIS A 231 -0.27 -17.51 12.17
CA HIS A 231 -0.15 -17.59 10.73
C HIS A 231 1.32 -17.49 10.32
N LEU A 232 1.75 -18.45 9.50
CA LEU A 232 3.10 -18.53 8.97
C LEU A 232 3.03 -18.80 7.47
N ASP A 233 3.65 -17.93 6.67
CA ASP A 233 3.75 -18.10 5.23
C ASP A 233 5.21 -18.13 4.79
N LEU A 234 5.63 -19.28 4.28
CA LEU A 234 6.98 -19.61 3.85
C LEU A 234 7.06 -19.91 2.36
N ARG A 235 6.06 -19.49 1.56
CA ARG A 235 6.08 -19.76 0.12
C ARG A 235 7.38 -19.23 -0.50
N GLN A 236 7.97 -20.04 -1.38
CA GLN A 236 9.28 -19.81 -2.00
C GLN A 236 10.50 -19.77 -1.06
N CYS A 237 10.36 -20.15 0.22
CA CYS A 237 11.50 -20.43 1.09
C CYS A 237 12.07 -21.82 0.79
N PHE A 238 12.75 -21.99 -0.34
CA PHE A 238 13.14 -23.30 -0.86
C PHE A 238 14.23 -24.02 -0.05
N ASN A 239 14.85 -23.37 0.93
CA ASN A 239 15.81 -23.97 1.88
C ASN A 239 15.12 -24.59 3.11
N VAL A 240 13.79 -24.47 3.24
CA VAL A 240 13.01 -25.11 4.30
C VAL A 240 12.42 -26.42 3.77
N ASP A 241 12.77 -27.54 4.40
CA ASP A 241 12.24 -28.86 4.02
C ASP A 241 10.89 -29.12 4.70
N LEU A 242 10.72 -28.62 5.93
CA LEU A 242 9.49 -28.73 6.71
C LEU A 242 8.99 -30.18 6.82
N VAL A 243 9.85 -31.08 7.27
CA VAL A 243 9.55 -32.51 7.45
C VAL A 243 9.72 -32.97 8.90
N GLY A 244 9.13 -34.12 9.24
CA GLY A 244 9.36 -34.80 10.53
C GLY A 244 8.88 -33.99 11.74
N ASP A 245 9.75 -33.85 12.74
CA ASP A 245 9.41 -33.18 14.00
C ASP A 245 9.12 -31.68 13.81
N LEU A 246 9.78 -31.02 12.85
CA LEU A 246 9.56 -29.61 12.55
C LEU A 246 8.18 -29.39 11.93
N GLU A 247 7.78 -30.23 10.98
CA GLU A 247 6.44 -30.20 10.39
C GLU A 247 5.36 -30.35 11.46
N LYS A 248 5.52 -31.36 12.32
CA LYS A 248 4.60 -31.62 13.43
C LYS A 248 4.52 -30.41 14.37
N ARG A 249 5.67 -29.87 14.76
CA ARG A 249 5.77 -28.68 15.62
C ARG A 249 5.06 -27.47 15.01
N CYS A 250 5.25 -27.21 13.71
CA CYS A 250 4.56 -26.14 13.00
C CYS A 250 3.05 -26.32 13.00
N LEU A 251 2.55 -27.50 12.62
CA LEU A 251 1.11 -27.77 12.51
C LEU A 251 0.39 -27.82 13.87
N GLU A 252 1.08 -28.19 14.94
CA GLU A 252 0.52 -28.19 16.29
C GLU A 252 0.44 -26.77 16.89
N ARG A 253 1.38 -25.89 16.54
CA ARG A 253 1.51 -24.56 17.15
C ARG A 253 0.90 -23.44 16.32
N VAL A 254 0.95 -23.55 14.99
CA VAL A 254 0.54 -22.50 14.06
C VAL A 254 -0.75 -22.93 13.36
N ARG A 255 -1.77 -22.08 13.42
CA ARG A 255 -3.11 -22.38 12.90
C ARG A 255 -3.14 -22.45 11.37
N VAL A 256 -2.39 -21.58 10.70
CA VAL A 256 -2.31 -21.50 9.24
C VAL A 256 -0.85 -21.51 8.83
N VAL A 257 -0.44 -22.53 8.08
CA VAL A 257 0.92 -22.66 7.54
C VAL A 257 0.84 -22.75 6.02
N ARG A 258 1.47 -21.82 5.30
CA ARG A 258 1.74 -21.93 3.86
C ARG A 258 3.16 -22.44 3.66
N ARG A 259 3.28 -23.58 2.98
CA ARG A 259 4.55 -24.28 2.75
C ARG A 259 5.33 -23.64 1.59
N PRO A 260 6.64 -23.89 1.49
CA PRO A 260 7.48 -23.38 0.39
C PRO A 260 6.93 -23.61 -1.01
N ASN A 261 6.30 -24.75 -1.25
CA ASN A 261 5.79 -25.15 -2.56
C ASN A 261 4.27 -24.94 -2.73
N ASP A 262 3.60 -24.27 -1.79
CA ASP A 262 2.17 -23.97 -1.92
C ASP A 262 1.90 -22.97 -3.05
N SER A 263 0.66 -22.96 -3.56
CA SER A 263 0.24 -22.06 -4.63
C SER A 263 0.47 -20.58 -4.27
N VAL A 264 0.94 -19.82 -5.25
CA VAL A 264 1.19 -18.37 -5.17
C VAL A 264 0.14 -17.54 -5.91
N HIS A 265 -0.98 -18.15 -6.36
CA HIS A 265 -1.98 -17.45 -7.16
C HIS A 265 -2.66 -16.29 -6.41
N ASP A 266 -2.75 -16.36 -5.10
CA ASP A 266 -3.32 -15.30 -4.24
C ASP A 266 -2.27 -14.31 -3.74
N TYR A 267 -1.01 -14.43 -4.19
CA TYR A 267 0.06 -13.51 -3.83
C TYR A 267 -0.01 -12.25 -4.71
N PRO A 268 0.02 -11.04 -4.12
CA PRO A 268 -0.30 -9.82 -4.85
C PRO A 268 0.85 -9.27 -5.71
N PHE A 269 2.05 -9.82 -5.56
CA PHE A 269 3.23 -9.40 -6.31
C PHE A 269 3.65 -10.45 -7.34
N ASP A 270 4.59 -10.09 -8.20
CA ASP A 270 5.22 -11.06 -9.08
C ASP A 270 5.94 -12.14 -8.26
N ALA A 271 5.49 -13.38 -8.43
CA ALA A 271 6.01 -14.58 -7.80
C ALA A 271 6.92 -15.38 -8.74
N THR A 272 7.42 -14.78 -9.82
CA THR A 272 8.34 -15.45 -10.74
C THR A 272 9.60 -15.88 -9.98
N VAL A 273 9.89 -17.18 -10.01
CA VAL A 273 11.06 -17.75 -9.32
C VAL A 273 12.28 -17.60 -10.22
N ASN A 274 13.36 -17.03 -9.67
CA ASN A 274 14.61 -16.91 -10.40
C ASN A 274 15.38 -18.24 -10.40
N ASP A 275 15.60 -18.78 -11.61
CA ASP A 275 16.41 -19.99 -11.86
C ASP A 275 17.91 -19.69 -11.98
N VAL A 276 18.25 -18.42 -12.24
CA VAL A 276 19.62 -17.96 -12.43
C VAL A 276 20.09 -17.40 -11.11
N SER A 277 21.01 -18.10 -10.46
CA SER A 277 21.89 -17.42 -9.55
C SER A 277 22.92 -16.73 -10.44
N SER A 278 22.74 -15.44 -10.76
CA SER A 278 23.71 -14.75 -11.61
C SER A 278 25.02 -14.67 -10.84
N SER A 279 26.05 -15.24 -11.43
CA SER A 279 27.43 -14.94 -11.10
C SER A 279 27.73 -13.56 -11.69
N ASP A 280 27.30 -12.48 -11.03
CA ASP A 280 27.84 -11.15 -11.26
C ASP A 280 27.44 -10.25 -10.09
N ASP A 281 28.43 -9.57 -9.51
CA ASP A 281 28.25 -8.46 -8.57
C ASP A 281 27.60 -7.27 -9.31
N GLY A 282 26.34 -7.42 -9.67
CA GLY A 282 25.54 -6.42 -10.38
C GLY A 282 24.11 -6.45 -9.89
N ASP A 283 23.77 -5.44 -9.10
CA ASP A 283 22.42 -4.92 -8.78
C ASP A 283 21.25 -5.94 -8.73
N PRO A 284 20.67 -6.23 -7.54
CA PRO A 284 19.55 -7.17 -7.42
C PRO A 284 18.23 -6.69 -8.06
N TYR A 285 18.20 -5.54 -8.73
CA TYR A 285 17.05 -5.05 -9.48
C TYR A 285 17.37 -5.03 -10.98
N GLY A 286 17.02 -6.13 -11.66
CA GLY A 286 17.28 -6.32 -13.10
C GLY A 286 16.69 -5.20 -13.96
N LEU A 287 17.56 -4.29 -14.41
CA LEU A 287 17.34 -3.46 -15.59
C LEU A 287 17.43 -4.39 -16.82
N SER A 288 16.34 -4.51 -17.58
CA SER A 288 16.43 -5.06 -18.92
C SER A 288 17.01 -4.00 -19.85
N ASP A 289 18.19 -4.25 -20.40
CA ASP A 289 18.75 -3.52 -21.52
C ASP A 289 17.75 -3.47 -22.68
N VAL A 290 17.22 -2.28 -22.97
CA VAL A 290 16.55 -2.01 -24.24
C VAL A 290 17.45 -1.06 -25.03
N ASP A 291 18.25 -1.69 -25.87
CA ASP A 291 18.93 -1.19 -27.07
C ASP A 291 19.17 0.33 -27.18
N ILE A 292 20.40 0.71 -26.83
CA ILE A 292 21.06 1.89 -27.40
C ILE A 292 21.26 1.62 -28.91
N LEU A 293 20.43 2.26 -29.73
CA LEU A 293 20.80 2.59 -31.11
C LEU A 293 20.87 4.12 -31.23
N SER A 294 22.11 4.63 -31.16
CA SER A 294 22.58 5.82 -31.90
C SER A 294 22.19 5.67 -33.37
N GLU A 295 21.84 6.67 -34.18
CA GLU A 295 21.92 8.13 -34.19
C GLU A 295 20.92 8.56 -35.29
N ASP A 296 20.30 9.75 -35.18
CA ASP A 296 20.34 10.78 -36.23
C ASP A 296 19.26 11.87 -36.07
N GLU A 297 19.79 13.09 -36.12
CA GLU A 297 19.20 14.42 -36.39
C GLU A 297 17.74 14.50 -36.82
N PHE A 298 16.94 15.35 -36.14
CA PHE A 298 16.10 16.34 -36.82
C PHE A 298 15.93 17.61 -35.97
N TYR A 299 16.53 18.70 -36.48
CA TYR A 299 16.24 20.10 -36.15
C TYR A 299 14.90 20.56 -36.79
N TYR A 300 14.43 21.74 -36.38
CA TYR A 300 13.26 22.55 -36.80
C TYR A 300 11.99 22.32 -35.95
N ASP A 301 11.28 23.33 -35.47
CA ASP A 301 11.47 24.79 -35.50
C ASP A 301 10.57 25.41 -34.43
N ASP A 302 10.93 26.64 -34.09
CA ASP A 302 10.16 27.70 -33.43
C ASP A 302 8.65 27.70 -33.75
N LEU A 303 7.81 27.71 -32.70
CA LEU A 303 6.58 28.49 -32.68
C LEU A 303 6.28 28.95 -31.25
N SER A 304 6.81 30.12 -30.94
CA SER A 304 6.25 31.01 -29.93
C SER A 304 4.91 31.64 -30.38
N GLU A 305 4.09 31.97 -29.38
CA GLU A 305 2.91 32.86 -29.41
C GLU A 305 1.60 32.35 -30.05
N TYR A 306 0.59 32.06 -29.22
CA TYR A 306 -0.51 33.01 -28.93
C TYR A 306 -1.23 32.61 -27.63
N ALA A 307 -1.46 33.63 -26.80
CA ALA A 307 -2.11 33.61 -25.49
C ALA A 307 -3.60 33.28 -25.52
N SER A 308 -4.14 32.78 -24.40
CA SER A 308 -5.27 33.38 -23.64
C SER A 308 -5.80 32.45 -22.55
N ASP A 309 -5.74 32.92 -21.29
CA ASP A 309 -6.59 32.68 -20.09
C ASP A 309 -6.92 31.23 -19.65
N ASN A 310 -6.71 30.80 -18.40
CA ASN A 310 -6.90 31.51 -17.13
C ASN A 310 -6.10 30.85 -15.98
N SER A 311 -5.56 31.68 -15.10
CA SER A 311 -5.05 31.40 -13.75
C SER A 311 -6.16 30.83 -12.84
N ASP A 312 -5.92 30.07 -11.76
CA ASP A 312 -5.16 30.44 -10.56
C ASP A 312 -4.60 29.20 -9.82
N PHE A 313 -3.28 29.13 -9.69
CA PHE A 313 -2.60 28.50 -8.55
C PHE A 313 -1.38 29.37 -8.24
N ASP A 314 -1.47 30.18 -7.20
CA ASP A 314 -0.38 31.05 -6.74
C ASP A 314 0.27 30.43 -5.49
N PRO A 315 1.56 30.04 -5.54
CA PRO A 315 2.27 29.44 -4.42
C PRO A 315 3.06 30.46 -3.56
N TYR A 316 2.81 31.77 -3.64
CA TYR A 316 3.55 32.78 -2.86
C TYR A 316 2.65 33.68 -1.98
N GLU A 317 1.99 33.11 -0.98
CA GLU A 317 1.56 33.88 0.19
C GLU A 317 1.94 33.16 1.49
N TYR A 318 3.17 33.40 1.98
CA TYR A 318 3.46 33.41 3.42
C TYR A 318 4.63 34.35 3.69
N TYR A 319 4.34 35.64 3.82
CA TYR A 319 5.04 36.56 4.71
C TYR A 319 4.08 37.68 5.11
N TYR A 320 3.38 37.51 6.24
CA TYR A 320 3.34 38.41 7.40
C TYR A 320 2.61 37.73 8.55
#